data_AF-A0A1T5JX28-F1
#
_entry.id   AF-A0A1T5JX28-F1
#
_cell.length_a   1.000
_cell.length_b   1.000
_cell.length_c   1.000
_cell.angle_alpha   90.00
_cell.angle_beta   90.00
_cell.angle_gamma   90.00
#
_symmetry.space_group_name_H-M   'P 1'
#
loop_
_entity.id
_entity.type
_entity.pdbx_description
1 polymer ?
#
loop_
_entity_poly.entity_id
_entity_poly.type
_entity_poly.pdbx_seq_one_letter_code
_entity_poly.pdbx_strand_id
1 'polypeptide(L)'
;MDPISIVTGLQLGKSSVLKKVAASSGGRYILLNTKNTEFDLGYLALERMAEVADYTGADMVYSDHWDLNIDEGGNTEKVRHPLIDCQKGALRDDFDFGTLWLIRTASLKAAAEAMPDLQYSALYDLRLRFGKIVHVNEMLYTETARDLRKSGEKQFDYVDPRNRDVQVEREAVCTGYLRRIGALLDAPFKPVPAQEGEFFFEASVIIPVFNRARTVADAIRSVLSQKTDFRYSVIVVDNHSTDGTTDIIDGIRDDHLVHLVPERDDLGIGGCWNLAIHDPHCGRYAVQLDSDDVYSGPETLQKIVDKFHEEGSAMVIGSYLMTDFSMNPIPPGVIDHREWTDANGRNNALRINGLGAPRAFYVPLLREINFPNVSYGEDYAVGLRICRDWRISRIYEPLYCCRRWEGNSDAALSIEKVNANNFYKDSIRTFELEARINAK
;
A
#
# COMPACT_ATOMS: atom_id res chain seq x y z
N MET A 1 4.29 13.50 39.43
CA MET A 1 3.47 12.91 38.38
C MET A 1 2.70 11.75 38.98
N ASP A 2 1.43 11.55 38.64
CA ASP A 2 0.73 10.32 39.02
C ASP A 2 1.49 9.10 38.49
N PRO A 3 1.56 7.98 39.23
CA PRO A 3 2.28 6.80 38.79
C PRO A 3 1.70 6.28 37.46
N ILE A 4 2.54 6.22 36.43
CA ILE A 4 2.20 5.62 35.14
C ILE A 4 2.39 4.10 35.28
N SER A 5 1.32 3.35 35.07
CA SER A 5 1.40 1.89 35.07
C SER A 5 2.02 1.41 33.75
N ILE A 6 3.02 0.54 33.83
CA ILE A 6 3.64 -0.09 32.66
C ILE A 6 3.07 -1.50 32.51
N VAL A 7 2.53 -1.83 31.33
CA VAL A 7 1.98 -3.14 31.02
C VAL A 7 2.80 -3.80 29.93
N THR A 8 3.32 -4.99 30.25
CA THR A 8 4.16 -5.82 29.38
C THR A 8 3.80 -7.29 29.57
N GLY A 9 4.22 -8.16 28.64
CA GLY A 9 4.05 -9.62 28.70
C GLY A 9 2.64 -10.12 28.38
N LEU A 10 1.81 -9.31 27.73
CA LEU A 10 0.41 -9.66 27.44
C LEU A 10 0.15 -9.88 25.94
N GLN A 11 -0.78 -10.78 25.64
CA GLN A 11 -1.31 -10.96 24.28
C GLN A 11 -2.39 -9.91 23.99
N LEU A 12 -1.96 -8.69 23.66
CA LEU A 12 -2.84 -7.54 23.48
C LEU A 12 -3.72 -7.59 22.22
N GLY A 13 -3.56 -8.60 21.36
CA GLY A 13 -4.45 -8.85 20.21
C GLY A 13 -5.88 -9.25 20.60
N LYS A 14 -6.10 -9.75 21.82
CA LYS A 14 -7.42 -10.19 22.31
C LYS A 14 -8.16 -9.08 23.04
N SER A 15 -9.42 -8.86 22.69
CA SER A 15 -10.27 -7.84 23.34
C SER A 15 -10.45 -8.11 24.84
N SER A 16 -10.56 -9.39 25.23
CA SER A 16 -10.69 -9.81 26.63
C SER A 16 -9.47 -9.45 27.48
N VAL A 17 -8.28 -9.39 26.88
CA VAL A 17 -7.05 -8.97 27.57
C VAL A 17 -7.04 -7.45 27.73
N LEU A 18 -7.31 -6.68 26.67
CA LEU A 18 -7.38 -5.22 26.76
C LEU A 18 -8.47 -4.74 27.73
N LYS A 19 -9.63 -5.41 27.76
CA LYS A 19 -10.71 -5.13 28.74
C LYS A 19 -10.24 -5.34 30.19
N LYS A 20 -9.44 -6.37 30.46
CA LYS A 20 -8.86 -6.60 31.79
C LYS A 20 -7.85 -5.51 32.14
N VAL A 21 -6.97 -5.15 31.21
CA VAL A 21 -6.00 -4.05 31.39
C VAL A 21 -6.72 -2.73 31.68
N ALA A 22 -7.77 -2.42 30.93
CA ALA A 22 -8.59 -1.23 31.15
C ALA A 22 -9.23 -1.23 32.54
N ALA A 23 -9.77 -2.38 32.99
CA ALA A 23 -10.40 -2.52 34.30
C ALA A 23 -9.41 -2.39 35.47
N SER A 24 -8.17 -2.87 35.32
CA SER A 24 -7.15 -2.80 36.37
C SER A 24 -6.36 -1.49 36.39
N SER A 25 -6.55 -0.61 35.40
CA SER A 25 -5.82 0.65 35.29
C SER A 25 -6.41 1.73 36.22
N GLY A 26 -5.61 2.21 37.17
CA GLY A 26 -5.99 3.24 38.15
C GLY A 26 -5.36 4.62 37.92
N GLY A 27 -4.19 4.70 37.26
CA GLY A 27 -3.50 5.96 37.00
C GLY A 27 -4.16 6.82 35.90
N ARG A 28 -3.63 8.02 35.69
CA ARG A 28 -4.05 8.91 34.58
C ARG A 28 -3.64 8.37 33.21
N TYR A 29 -2.46 7.76 33.17
CA TYR A 29 -1.86 7.17 31.98
C TYR A 29 -1.41 5.74 32.23
N ILE A 30 -1.39 4.98 31.14
CA ILE A 30 -0.81 3.63 31.05
C ILE A 30 0.20 3.61 29.90
N LEU A 31 1.35 3.00 30.11
CA LEU A 31 2.31 2.69 29.07
C LEU A 31 2.12 1.23 28.66
N LEU A 32 1.67 0.99 27.43
CA LEU A 32 1.57 -0.36 26.87
C LEU A 32 2.83 -0.68 26.07
N ASN A 33 3.50 -1.77 26.43
CA ASN A 33 4.47 -2.44 25.56
C ASN A 33 3.71 -3.41 24.64
N THR A 34 3.61 -3.05 23.36
CA THR A 34 2.78 -3.75 22.38
C THR A 34 3.44 -4.96 21.75
N LYS A 35 4.78 -5.00 21.70
CA LYS A 35 5.56 -6.08 21.07
C LYS A 35 6.17 -7.06 22.09
N ASN A 36 6.07 -6.77 23.39
CA ASN A 36 6.71 -7.50 24.48
C ASN A 36 8.24 -7.60 24.34
N THR A 37 8.86 -6.62 23.70
CA THR A 37 10.30 -6.49 23.56
C THR A 37 10.90 -5.79 24.78
N GLU A 38 12.17 -6.05 25.05
CA GLU A 38 12.91 -5.32 26.09
C GLU A 38 13.12 -3.87 25.64
N PHE A 39 13.02 -2.93 26.57
CA PHE A 39 13.20 -1.52 26.29
C PHE A 39 13.83 -0.78 27.47
N ASP A 40 14.57 0.28 27.15
CA ASP A 40 15.11 1.24 28.09
C ASP A 40 14.54 2.63 27.82
N LEU A 41 13.93 3.23 28.83
CA LEU A 41 13.40 4.60 28.73
C LEU A 41 14.55 5.62 28.77
N GLY A 42 14.46 6.62 27.91
CA GLY A 42 15.32 7.80 27.98
C GLY A 42 15.08 8.60 29.26
N TYR A 43 16.05 9.45 29.60
CA TYR A 43 15.91 10.35 30.74
C TYR A 43 14.67 11.25 30.59
N LEU A 44 13.76 11.18 31.56
CA LEU A 44 12.48 11.90 31.59
C LEU A 44 11.54 11.60 30.41
N ALA A 45 11.68 10.43 29.77
CA ALA A 45 10.87 10.06 28.61
C ALA A 45 9.36 9.99 28.92
N LEU A 46 8.99 9.40 30.05
CA LEU A 46 7.58 9.27 30.43
C LEU A 46 6.96 10.62 30.80
N GLU A 47 7.71 11.48 31.49
CA GLU A 47 7.37 12.86 31.77
C GLU A 47 7.09 13.60 30.47
N ARG A 48 7.98 13.46 29.50
CA ARG A 48 7.85 14.11 28.20
C ARG A 48 6.60 13.64 27.44
N MET A 49 6.38 12.34 27.36
CA MET A 49 5.18 11.79 26.70
C MET A 49 3.89 12.23 27.40
N ALA A 50 3.85 12.21 28.74
CA ALA A 50 2.69 12.62 29.51
C ALA A 50 2.41 14.13 29.40
N GLU A 51 3.45 14.94 29.40
CA GLU A 51 3.36 16.38 29.16
C GLU A 51 2.75 16.68 27.78
N VAL A 52 3.24 16.01 26.72
CA VAL A 52 2.66 16.17 25.37
C VAL A 52 1.21 15.70 25.33
N ALA A 53 0.88 14.59 25.99
CA ALA A 53 -0.50 14.12 26.09
C ALA A 53 -1.41 15.15 26.78
N ASP A 54 -0.91 15.84 27.80
CA ASP A 54 -1.61 16.91 28.51
C ASP A 54 -1.82 18.15 27.62
N TYR A 55 -0.77 18.63 26.96
CA TYR A 55 -0.82 19.82 26.11
C TYR A 55 -1.75 19.66 24.92
N THR A 56 -1.79 18.45 24.36
CA THR A 56 -2.53 18.19 23.13
C THR A 56 -3.92 17.62 23.40
N GLY A 57 -4.19 17.11 24.60
CA GLY A 57 -5.40 16.34 24.88
C GLY A 57 -5.42 14.99 24.14
N ALA A 58 -4.26 14.43 23.79
CA ALA A 58 -4.18 13.16 23.08
C ALA A 58 -4.78 12.00 23.90
N ASP A 59 -5.41 11.07 23.19
CA ASP A 59 -5.80 9.75 23.70
C ASP A 59 -4.60 8.83 23.78
N MET A 60 -3.68 8.94 22.82
CA MET A 60 -2.46 8.16 22.73
C MET A 60 -1.29 9.01 22.24
N VAL A 61 -0.13 8.80 22.86
CA VAL A 61 1.17 9.35 22.47
C VAL A 61 2.14 8.22 22.18
N TYR A 62 2.91 8.37 21.11
CA TYR A 62 4.01 7.49 20.71
C TYR A 62 5.19 8.33 20.21
N SER A 63 6.38 7.73 20.11
CA SER A 63 7.60 8.48 19.77
C SER A 63 8.54 7.72 18.86
N ASP A 64 9.41 8.48 18.20
CA ASP A 64 10.67 7.98 17.68
C ASP A 64 11.43 7.18 18.76
N HIS A 65 12.25 6.24 18.31
CA HIS A 65 13.04 5.40 19.19
C HIS A 65 14.32 4.92 18.53
N TRP A 66 15.19 4.34 19.35
CA TRP A 66 16.38 3.67 18.86
C TRP A 66 16.16 2.17 18.82
N ASP A 67 16.59 1.54 17.73
CA ASP A 67 16.79 0.10 17.68
C ASP A 67 18.19 -0.24 18.17
N LEU A 68 18.30 -1.08 19.18
CA LEU A 68 19.55 -1.69 19.62
C LEU A 68 19.69 -3.07 18.96
N ASN A 69 20.47 -3.10 17.88
CA ASN A 69 20.80 -4.33 17.17
C ASN A 69 21.97 -5.00 17.88
N ILE A 70 21.86 -6.31 18.11
CA ILE A 70 22.91 -7.13 18.70
C ILE A 70 23.31 -8.18 17.66
N ASP A 71 24.55 -8.12 17.19
CA ASP A 71 25.07 -9.11 16.23
C ASP A 71 25.40 -10.46 16.91
N GLU A 72 25.70 -11.48 16.11
CA GLU A 72 26.06 -12.82 16.62
C GLU A 72 27.32 -12.82 17.50
N GLY A 73 28.18 -11.80 17.35
CA GLY A 73 29.38 -11.59 18.17
C GLY A 73 29.12 -10.82 19.47
N GLY A 74 27.89 -10.36 19.71
CA GLY A 74 27.51 -9.55 20.87
C GLY A 74 27.86 -8.07 20.73
N ASN A 75 28.28 -7.60 19.54
CA ASN A 75 28.45 -6.17 19.30
C ASN A 75 27.07 -5.52 19.21
N THR A 76 26.98 -4.32 19.77
CA THR A 76 25.73 -3.55 19.76
C THR A 76 25.85 -2.37 18.81
N GLU A 77 24.86 -2.21 17.95
CA GLU A 77 24.69 -1.04 17.09
C GLU A 77 23.37 -0.37 17.42
N LYS A 78 23.41 0.95 17.63
CA LYS A 78 22.23 1.75 17.92
C LYS A 78 21.80 2.51 16.67
N VAL A 79 20.65 2.15 16.10
CA VAL A 79 20.12 2.72 14.85
C VAL A 79 18.91 3.60 15.14
N ARG A 80 18.81 4.74 14.46
CA ARG A 80 17.64 5.63 14.57
C ARG A 80 16.43 4.96 13.93
N HIS A 81 15.30 4.98 14.62
CA HIS A 81 14.01 4.55 14.09
C HIS A 81 13.02 5.72 14.14
N PRO A 82 13.05 6.62 13.12
CA PRO A 82 12.06 7.66 13.01
C PRO A 82 10.68 7.07 12.65
N LEU A 83 9.61 7.65 13.16
CA LEU A 83 8.22 7.32 12.83
C LEU A 83 7.55 8.49 12.09
N ILE A 84 6.30 8.29 11.68
CA ILE A 84 5.49 9.30 10.98
C ILE A 84 4.22 9.62 11.74
N ASP A 85 3.65 10.79 11.49
CA ASP A 85 2.39 11.23 12.08
C ASP A 85 1.21 10.35 11.62
N CYS A 86 0.33 10.01 12.55
CA CYS A 86 -0.90 9.26 12.27
C CYS A 86 -1.97 10.18 11.66
N GLN A 87 -1.99 10.27 10.34
CA GLN A 87 -3.01 11.01 9.58
C GLN A 87 -4.39 10.35 9.69
N LYS A 88 -5.46 11.07 9.31
CA LYS A 88 -6.83 10.52 9.32
C LYS A 88 -6.97 9.27 8.43
N GLY A 89 -6.26 9.25 7.30
CA GLY A 89 -6.18 8.14 6.35
C GLY A 89 -5.22 7.02 6.73
N ALA A 90 -4.55 7.08 7.89
CA ALA A 90 -3.67 6.05 8.42
C ALA A 90 -4.45 4.80 8.87
N LEU A 91 -5.18 4.15 7.96
CA LEU A 91 -6.11 3.05 8.23
C LEU A 91 -5.48 1.67 8.06
N ARG A 92 -4.24 1.61 7.56
CA ARG A 92 -3.52 0.35 7.39
C ARG A 92 -3.24 -0.35 8.72
N ASP A 93 -3.35 -1.67 8.72
CA ASP A 93 -3.19 -2.50 9.91
C ASP A 93 -1.72 -2.74 10.30
N ASP A 94 -0.79 -2.31 9.45
CA ASP A 94 0.66 -2.34 9.61
C ASP A 94 1.27 -0.93 9.91
N PHE A 95 0.47 0.02 10.41
CA PHE A 95 1.01 1.31 10.86
C PHE A 95 1.99 1.11 12.02
N ASP A 96 3.22 1.60 11.88
CA ASP A 96 4.22 1.53 12.94
C ASP A 96 4.08 2.70 13.91
N PHE A 97 3.61 2.39 15.12
CA PHE A 97 3.54 3.32 16.25
C PHE A 97 4.72 3.13 17.21
N GLY A 98 5.73 2.35 16.83
CA GLY A 98 6.71 1.83 17.76
C GLY A 98 6.08 0.84 18.75
N THR A 99 6.87 0.48 19.76
CA THR A 99 6.51 -0.54 20.74
C THR A 99 5.76 0.04 21.93
N LEU A 100 6.08 1.27 22.33
CA LEU A 100 5.54 1.89 23.55
C LEU A 100 4.43 2.88 23.24
N TRP A 101 3.22 2.59 23.70
CA TRP A 101 2.06 3.48 23.56
C TRP A 101 1.72 4.06 24.94
N LEU A 102 1.87 5.37 25.10
CA LEU A 102 1.34 6.06 26.28
C LEU A 102 -0.12 6.42 26.02
N ILE A 103 -1.05 5.80 26.77
CA ILE A 103 -2.49 5.94 26.54
C ILE A 103 -3.14 6.59 27.76
N ARG A 104 -4.04 7.53 27.51
CA ARG A 104 -4.91 8.08 28.55
C ARG A 104 -5.86 7.00 29.04
N THR A 105 -5.83 6.71 30.34
CA THR A 105 -6.59 5.60 30.91
C THR A 105 -8.10 5.75 30.71
N ALA A 106 -8.63 6.98 30.71
CA ALA A 106 -10.03 7.25 30.40
C ALA A 106 -10.39 6.84 28.95
N SER A 107 -9.53 7.19 27.99
CA SER A 107 -9.71 6.83 26.58
C SER A 107 -9.60 5.32 26.35
N LEU A 108 -8.66 4.64 27.03
CA LEU A 108 -8.57 3.18 27.02
C LEU A 108 -9.85 2.53 27.54
N LYS A 109 -10.40 2.99 28.67
CA LYS A 109 -11.62 2.44 29.27
C LYS A 109 -12.83 2.62 28.34
N ALA A 110 -13.03 3.83 27.81
CA ALA A 110 -14.12 4.10 26.87
C ALA A 110 -14.01 3.25 25.59
N ALA A 111 -12.79 3.12 25.04
CA ALA A 111 -12.56 2.29 23.87
C ALA A 111 -12.79 0.79 24.15
N ALA A 112 -12.32 0.28 25.29
CA ALA A 112 -12.47 -1.11 25.69
C ALA A 112 -13.94 -1.50 25.96
N GLU A 113 -14.74 -0.59 26.51
CA GLU A 113 -16.18 -0.80 26.72
C GLU A 113 -16.92 -0.98 25.40
N ALA A 114 -16.62 -0.15 24.41
CA ALA A 114 -17.26 -0.19 23.10
C ALA A 114 -16.66 -1.22 22.12
N MET A 115 -15.60 -1.94 22.53
CA MET A 115 -14.87 -2.91 21.71
C MET A 115 -15.66 -4.21 21.55
N PRO A 116 -15.85 -4.72 20.31
CA PRO A 116 -16.46 -6.02 20.08
C PRO A 116 -15.56 -7.15 20.64
N ASP A 117 -16.07 -8.39 20.61
CA ASP A 117 -15.21 -9.53 20.92
C ASP A 117 -14.27 -9.80 19.74
N LEU A 118 -12.97 -9.57 19.97
CA LEU A 118 -11.90 -9.76 19.00
C LEU A 118 -10.85 -10.73 19.54
N GLN A 119 -10.34 -11.59 18.68
CA GLN A 119 -9.31 -12.59 19.00
C GLN A 119 -7.90 -12.14 18.61
N TYR A 120 -7.76 -11.28 17.61
CA TYR A 120 -6.47 -10.93 17.01
C TYR A 120 -6.25 -9.42 16.86
N SER A 121 -7.31 -8.65 16.67
CA SER A 121 -7.26 -7.29 16.13
C SER A 121 -7.60 -6.21 17.15
N ALA A 122 -7.50 -6.52 18.45
CA ALA A 122 -7.95 -5.61 19.50
C ALA A 122 -7.12 -4.31 19.59
N LEU A 123 -5.79 -4.37 19.38
CA LEU A 123 -4.95 -3.15 19.26
C LEU A 123 -5.31 -2.31 18.03
N TYR A 124 -5.68 -2.97 16.92
CA TYR A 124 -6.08 -2.29 15.70
C TYR A 124 -7.43 -1.56 15.87
N ASP A 125 -8.42 -2.22 16.48
CA ASP A 125 -9.69 -1.56 16.83
C ASP A 125 -9.50 -0.46 17.88
N LEU A 126 -8.62 -0.67 18.87
CA LEU A 126 -8.29 0.32 19.90
C LEU A 126 -7.81 1.63 19.27
N ARG A 127 -6.80 1.59 18.40
CA ARG A 127 -6.28 2.81 17.76
C ARG A 127 -7.31 3.53 16.90
N LEU A 128 -8.21 2.79 16.24
CA LEU A 128 -9.28 3.35 15.40
C LEU A 128 -10.43 3.94 16.22
N ARG A 129 -10.42 3.81 17.54
CA ARG A 129 -11.37 4.47 18.46
C ARG A 129 -10.83 5.75 19.06
N PHE A 130 -9.51 5.93 19.05
CA PHE A 130 -8.91 7.15 19.53
C PHE A 130 -9.24 8.30 18.57
N GLY A 131 -9.65 9.42 19.14
CA GLY A 131 -9.95 10.64 18.40
C GLY A 131 -8.69 11.45 18.10
N LYS A 132 -7.71 11.44 19.01
CA LYS A 132 -6.45 12.16 18.83
C LYS A 132 -5.24 11.32 19.23
N ILE A 133 -4.42 11.01 18.25
CA ILE A 133 -3.14 10.32 18.41
C ILE A 133 -2.02 11.32 18.08
N VAL A 134 -1.00 11.41 18.92
CA VAL A 134 0.11 12.36 18.74
C VAL A 134 1.43 11.63 18.68
N HIS A 135 2.20 11.95 17.67
CA HIS A 135 3.58 11.53 17.49
C HIS A 135 4.52 12.56 18.13
N VAL A 136 5.48 12.09 18.92
CA VAL A 136 6.59 12.89 19.43
C VAL A 136 7.85 12.51 18.65
N ASN A 137 8.30 13.41 17.78
CA ASN A 137 9.52 13.26 16.98
C ASN A 137 10.78 13.49 17.84
N GLU A 138 10.92 12.71 18.90
CA GLU A 138 12.02 12.71 19.86
C GLU A 138 12.35 11.25 20.20
N MET A 139 13.63 10.94 20.31
CA MET A 139 14.10 9.58 20.60
C MET A 139 13.94 9.24 22.09
N LEU A 140 12.74 8.84 22.51
CA LEU A 140 12.40 8.73 23.93
C LEU A 140 12.69 7.36 24.56
N TYR A 141 12.94 6.32 23.77
CA TYR A 141 13.32 5.02 24.30
C TYR A 141 14.26 4.27 23.34
N THR A 142 14.87 3.20 23.86
CA THR A 142 15.65 2.24 23.08
C THR A 142 14.95 0.90 23.18
N GLU A 143 14.72 0.24 22.04
CA GLU A 143 14.17 -1.11 21.96
C GLU A 143 15.28 -2.10 21.63
N THR A 144 15.33 -3.22 22.35
CA THR A 144 16.28 -4.29 22.05
C THR A 144 15.67 -5.23 21.01
N ALA A 145 16.10 -5.08 19.76
CA ALA A 145 15.66 -5.93 18.67
C ALA A 145 16.44 -7.26 18.70
N ARG A 146 15.80 -8.32 19.21
CA ARG A 146 16.32 -9.71 19.10
C ARG A 146 15.79 -10.43 17.85
N ASP A 147 15.67 -9.73 16.72
CA ASP A 147 15.11 -10.31 15.49
C ASP A 147 16.12 -10.26 14.34
N LEU A 148 16.79 -11.40 14.11
CA LEU A 148 17.81 -11.63 13.07
C LEU A 148 17.22 -11.78 11.65
N ARG A 149 15.94 -11.49 11.44
CA ARG A 149 15.25 -11.69 10.15
C ARG A 149 15.33 -10.45 9.25
N LYS A 150 15.62 -10.68 7.97
CA LYS A 150 15.76 -9.62 6.96
C LYS A 150 14.40 -8.97 6.65
N SER A 151 14.39 -7.65 6.44
CA SER A 151 13.18 -6.84 6.19
C SER A 151 12.33 -7.30 4.99
N GLY A 152 12.95 -7.93 3.99
CA GLY A 152 12.27 -8.43 2.78
C GLY A 152 11.28 -9.58 3.00
N GLU A 153 11.39 -10.33 4.11
CA GLU A 153 10.42 -11.40 4.43
C GLU A 153 9.08 -10.86 4.93
N LYS A 154 9.06 -9.66 5.54
CA LYS A 154 7.85 -9.07 6.18
C LYS A 154 6.88 -8.44 5.18
N GLN A 155 7.33 -8.08 3.99
CA GLN A 155 6.53 -7.31 3.02
C GLN A 155 5.29 -8.08 2.52
N PHE A 156 5.22 -9.40 2.71
CA PHE A 156 4.12 -10.23 2.21
C PHE A 156 3.44 -11.09 3.29
N ASP A 157 3.66 -10.81 4.57
CA ASP A 157 3.04 -11.57 5.69
C ASP A 157 1.49 -11.53 5.65
N TYR A 158 0.91 -10.54 4.96
CA TYR A 158 -0.55 -10.45 4.75
C TYR A 158 -1.11 -11.49 3.75
N VAL A 159 -0.24 -12.14 2.96
CA VAL A 159 -0.62 -13.15 1.96
C VAL A 159 -0.52 -14.58 2.53
N ASP A 160 -0.01 -14.77 3.75
CA ASP A 160 0.09 -16.09 4.38
C ASP A 160 -1.31 -16.67 4.67
N PRO A 161 -1.67 -17.84 4.10
CA PRO A 161 -2.96 -18.50 4.36
C PRO A 161 -3.23 -18.78 5.84
N ARG A 162 -2.19 -18.89 6.67
CA ARG A 162 -2.27 -19.08 8.13
C ARG A 162 -2.81 -17.84 8.87
N ASN A 163 -2.84 -16.69 8.21
CA ASN A 163 -3.34 -15.42 8.75
C ASN A 163 -4.76 -15.07 8.25
N ARG A 164 -5.46 -15.96 7.54
CA ARG A 164 -6.77 -15.64 6.94
C ARG A 164 -7.80 -15.15 7.95
N ASP A 165 -7.91 -15.81 9.10
CA ASP A 165 -8.87 -15.41 10.15
C ASP A 165 -8.51 -14.03 10.73
N VAL A 166 -7.21 -13.75 10.86
CA VAL A 166 -6.71 -12.43 11.25
C VAL A 166 -7.09 -11.38 10.20
N GLN A 167 -6.91 -11.67 8.91
CA GLN A 167 -7.25 -10.76 7.82
C GLN A 167 -8.75 -10.44 7.79
N VAL A 168 -9.61 -11.46 7.96
CA VAL A 168 -11.07 -11.30 8.02
C VAL A 168 -11.46 -10.43 9.21
N GLU A 169 -10.88 -10.67 10.39
CA GLU A 169 -11.19 -9.86 11.57
C GLU A 169 -10.71 -8.40 11.42
N ARG A 170 -9.52 -8.17 10.85
CA ARG A 170 -9.01 -6.82 10.57
C ARG A 170 -9.85 -6.08 9.53
N GLU A 171 -10.29 -6.76 8.48
CA GLU A 171 -11.23 -6.19 7.51
C GLU A 171 -12.54 -5.77 8.20
N ALA A 172 -13.08 -6.62 9.07
CA ALA A 172 -14.30 -6.32 9.83
C ALA A 172 -14.11 -5.10 10.75
N VAL A 173 -12.97 -4.98 11.43
CA VAL A 173 -12.63 -3.82 12.27
C VAL A 173 -12.58 -2.53 11.43
N CYS A 174 -11.86 -2.52 10.31
CA CYS A 174 -11.77 -1.35 9.44
C CYS A 174 -13.13 -0.96 8.86
N THR A 175 -13.89 -1.94 8.37
CA THR A 175 -15.25 -1.75 7.85
C THR A 175 -16.18 -1.16 8.92
N GLY A 176 -16.08 -1.66 10.16
CA GLY A 176 -16.79 -1.13 11.32
C GLY A 176 -16.42 0.31 11.61
N TYR A 177 -15.13 0.66 11.55
CA TYR A 177 -14.67 2.04 11.70
C TYR A 177 -15.22 2.96 10.61
N LEU A 178 -15.11 2.58 9.33
CA LEU A 178 -15.65 3.35 8.21
C LEU A 178 -17.15 3.61 8.35
N ARG A 179 -17.91 2.63 8.87
CA ARG A 179 -19.33 2.82 9.17
C ARG A 179 -19.55 3.86 10.26
N ARG A 180 -18.79 3.82 11.37
CA ARG A 180 -18.92 4.77 12.49
C ARG A 180 -18.68 6.21 12.06
N ILE A 181 -17.76 6.44 11.13
CA ILE A 181 -17.40 7.79 10.66
C ILE A 181 -18.15 8.21 9.38
N GLY A 182 -19.13 7.42 8.93
CA GLY A 182 -19.92 7.72 7.74
C GLY A 182 -19.21 7.49 6.40
N ALA A 183 -17.99 6.95 6.38
CA ALA A 183 -17.20 6.75 5.17
C ALA A 183 -17.41 5.40 4.46
N LEU A 184 -18.27 4.52 4.99
CA LEU A 184 -18.55 3.23 4.35
C LEU A 184 -19.25 3.42 3.00
N LEU A 185 -18.76 2.72 1.97
CA LEU A 185 -19.42 2.63 0.67
C LEU A 185 -20.19 1.31 0.55
N ASP A 186 -21.51 1.39 0.49
CA ASP A 186 -22.47 0.28 0.37
C ASP A 186 -23.40 0.39 -0.85
N ALA A 187 -23.46 1.55 -1.51
CA ALA A 187 -24.26 1.75 -2.73
C ALA A 187 -23.73 0.93 -3.94
N PRO A 188 -24.60 0.45 -4.84
CA PRO A 188 -24.18 -0.22 -6.07
C PRO A 188 -23.21 0.63 -6.90
N PHE A 189 -22.34 -0.02 -7.66
CA PHE A 189 -21.47 0.68 -8.61
C PHE A 189 -22.30 1.38 -9.69
N LYS A 190 -21.83 2.56 -10.10
CA LYS A 190 -22.32 3.24 -11.30
C LYS A 190 -21.90 2.42 -12.53
N PRO A 191 -22.74 2.39 -13.58
CA PRO A 191 -22.30 1.85 -14.86
C PRO A 191 -21.11 2.67 -15.39
N VAL A 192 -20.18 1.99 -16.06
CA VAL A 192 -19.12 2.67 -16.80
C VAL A 192 -19.79 3.44 -17.95
N PRO A 193 -19.48 4.74 -18.14
CA PRO A 193 -20.04 5.51 -19.24
C PRO A 193 -19.72 4.82 -20.57
N ALA A 194 -20.75 4.56 -21.37
CA ALA A 194 -20.54 4.16 -22.76
C ALA A 194 -19.95 5.36 -23.50
N GLN A 195 -18.77 5.21 -24.10
CA GLN A 195 -18.22 6.26 -24.93
C GLN A 195 -18.66 6.11 -26.39
N GLU A 196 -19.00 7.24 -27.00
CA GLU A 196 -19.07 7.45 -28.43
C GLU A 196 -17.69 7.91 -28.96
N GLY A 197 -17.04 7.07 -29.78
CA GLY A 197 -15.76 7.39 -30.41
C GLY A 197 -15.04 6.16 -30.94
N GLU A 198 -14.34 6.31 -32.08
CA GLU A 198 -13.51 5.25 -32.66
C GLU A 198 -12.10 5.31 -32.07
N PHE A 199 -11.66 4.24 -31.40
CA PHE A 199 -10.25 4.02 -31.11
C PHE A 199 -9.65 3.14 -32.20
N PHE A 200 -8.50 3.52 -32.73
CA PHE A 200 -7.79 2.68 -33.70
C PHE A 200 -7.23 1.40 -33.05
N PHE A 201 -6.76 1.51 -31.80
CA PHE A 201 -6.29 0.41 -30.97
C PHE A 201 -7.33 0.09 -29.89
N GLU A 202 -7.64 -1.18 -29.67
CA GLU A 202 -8.50 -1.59 -28.55
C GLU A 202 -7.74 -1.48 -27.22
N ALA A 203 -6.44 -1.79 -27.22
CA ALA A 203 -5.62 -1.71 -26.03
C ALA A 203 -4.25 -1.09 -26.29
N SER A 204 -3.65 -0.53 -25.24
CA SER A 204 -2.26 -0.08 -25.22
C SER A 204 -1.59 -0.57 -23.97
N VAL A 205 -0.41 -1.19 -24.11
CA VAL A 205 0.44 -1.47 -22.96
C VAL A 205 1.34 -0.28 -22.71
N ILE A 206 1.31 0.24 -21.49
CA ILE A 206 2.06 1.43 -21.08
C ILE A 206 3.23 1.00 -20.20
N ILE A 207 4.43 1.38 -20.62
CA ILE A 207 5.70 1.05 -19.96
C ILE A 207 6.45 2.35 -19.63
N PRO A 208 6.26 2.93 -18.44
CA PRO A 208 7.15 3.96 -17.93
C PRO A 208 8.54 3.37 -17.67
N VAL A 209 9.59 4.03 -18.15
CA VAL A 209 10.95 3.55 -18.00
C VAL A 209 11.92 4.68 -17.64
N PHE A 210 12.85 4.36 -16.75
CA PHE A 210 14.00 5.19 -16.42
C PHE A 210 15.16 4.29 -16.00
N ASN A 211 16.25 4.32 -16.75
CA ASN A 211 17.47 3.55 -16.49
C ASN A 211 17.20 2.04 -16.25
N ARG A 212 16.76 1.35 -17.31
CA ARG A 212 16.41 -0.08 -17.32
C ARG A 212 17.03 -0.82 -18.50
N ALA A 213 18.26 -0.48 -18.87
CA ALA A 213 18.94 -1.08 -20.02
C ALA A 213 19.02 -2.62 -19.92
N ARG A 214 19.06 -3.16 -18.70
CA ARG A 214 19.14 -4.61 -18.43
C ARG A 214 17.82 -5.37 -18.63
N THR A 215 16.68 -4.69 -18.59
CA THR A 215 15.37 -5.37 -18.48
C THR A 215 14.35 -4.93 -19.54
N VAL A 216 14.47 -3.70 -20.05
CA VAL A 216 13.46 -3.08 -20.93
C VAL A 216 13.20 -3.88 -22.19
N ALA A 217 14.23 -4.48 -22.78
CA ALA A 217 14.09 -5.28 -23.99
C ALA A 217 13.23 -6.52 -23.77
N ASP A 218 13.33 -7.18 -22.61
CA ASP A 218 12.51 -8.35 -22.27
C ASP A 218 11.06 -7.94 -22.04
N ALA A 219 10.85 -6.82 -21.34
CA ALA A 219 9.52 -6.26 -21.09
C ALA A 219 8.79 -5.98 -22.42
N ILE A 220 9.42 -5.21 -23.32
CA ILE A 220 8.85 -4.88 -24.64
C ILE A 220 8.57 -6.14 -25.46
N ARG A 221 9.53 -7.07 -25.55
CA ARG A 221 9.36 -8.32 -26.32
C ARG A 221 8.22 -9.17 -25.78
N SER A 222 7.99 -9.18 -24.47
CA SER A 222 6.87 -9.92 -23.86
C SER A 222 5.52 -9.39 -24.33
N VAL A 223 5.42 -8.07 -24.52
CA VAL A 223 4.22 -7.42 -25.05
C VAL A 223 4.08 -7.66 -26.55
N LEU A 224 5.15 -7.50 -27.34
CA LEU A 224 5.09 -7.73 -28.78
C LEU A 224 4.76 -9.20 -29.14
N SER A 225 4.96 -10.13 -28.20
CA SER A 225 4.59 -11.55 -28.35
C SER A 225 3.11 -11.85 -28.07
N GLN A 226 2.32 -10.86 -27.66
CA GLN A 226 0.91 -11.05 -27.34
C GLN A 226 0.09 -11.39 -28.59
N LYS A 227 -0.84 -12.33 -28.42
CA LYS A 227 -1.78 -12.80 -29.42
C LYS A 227 -3.16 -12.31 -29.04
N THR A 228 -3.71 -11.44 -29.87
CA THR A 228 -5.02 -10.82 -29.67
C THR A 228 -5.86 -10.88 -30.94
N ASP A 229 -7.19 -10.85 -30.79
CA ASP A 229 -8.13 -10.68 -31.91
C ASP A 229 -8.43 -9.21 -32.24
N PHE A 230 -7.90 -8.29 -31.43
CA PHE A 230 -7.94 -6.84 -31.61
C PHE A 230 -6.56 -6.23 -31.86
N ARG A 231 -6.54 -4.98 -32.35
CA ARG A 231 -5.30 -4.20 -32.52
C ARG A 231 -4.84 -3.62 -31.18
N TYR A 232 -3.54 -3.64 -30.93
CA TYR A 232 -2.93 -3.00 -29.76
C TYR A 232 -1.68 -2.20 -30.11
N SER A 233 -1.28 -1.31 -29.21
CA SER A 233 0.00 -0.59 -29.25
C SER A 233 0.81 -0.82 -27.97
N VAL A 234 2.11 -0.54 -28.05
CA VAL A 234 3.05 -0.58 -26.92
C VAL A 234 3.65 0.80 -26.78
N ILE A 235 3.27 1.54 -25.74
CA ILE A 235 3.74 2.90 -25.50
C ILE A 235 4.79 2.85 -24.39
N VAL A 236 6.04 3.08 -24.78
CA VAL A 236 7.18 3.17 -23.86
C VAL A 236 7.46 4.64 -23.62
N VAL A 237 7.35 5.08 -22.37
CA VAL A 237 7.66 6.46 -21.98
C VAL A 237 9.01 6.46 -21.27
N ASP A 238 10.06 6.81 -22.00
CA ASP A 238 11.42 6.92 -21.49
C ASP A 238 11.66 8.29 -20.88
N ASN A 239 11.69 8.32 -19.55
CA ASN A 239 11.81 9.53 -18.76
C ASN A 239 13.28 9.98 -18.62
N HIS A 240 13.94 10.22 -19.75
CA HIS A 240 15.33 10.70 -19.83
C HIS A 240 16.38 9.71 -19.32
N SER A 241 16.28 8.44 -19.73
CA SER A 241 17.31 7.45 -19.40
C SER A 241 18.70 7.83 -19.92
N THR A 242 19.74 7.46 -19.17
CA THR A 242 21.15 7.76 -19.48
C THR A 242 22.04 6.52 -19.49
N ASP A 243 21.47 5.33 -19.30
CA ASP A 243 22.18 4.05 -19.19
C ASP A 243 22.19 3.22 -20.49
N GLY A 244 21.76 3.81 -21.60
CA GLY A 244 21.58 3.14 -22.89
C GLY A 244 20.19 2.52 -23.12
N THR A 245 19.24 2.70 -22.18
CA THR A 245 17.84 2.29 -22.34
C THR A 245 17.22 2.82 -23.64
N THR A 246 17.38 4.11 -23.92
CA THR A 246 16.84 4.78 -25.12
C THR A 246 17.32 4.11 -26.40
N ASP A 247 18.63 3.85 -26.52
CA ASP A 247 19.22 3.19 -27.68
C ASP A 247 18.69 1.76 -27.89
N ILE A 248 18.44 1.05 -26.80
CA ILE A 248 17.87 -0.30 -26.83
C ILE A 248 16.44 -0.27 -27.36
N ILE A 249 15.63 0.69 -26.92
CA ILE A 249 14.24 0.85 -27.36
C ILE A 249 14.23 1.22 -28.86
N ASP A 250 15.04 2.19 -29.28
CA ASP A 250 15.13 2.65 -30.68
C ASP A 250 15.65 1.56 -31.64
N GLY A 251 16.40 0.60 -31.11
CA GLY A 251 16.88 -0.57 -31.85
C GLY A 251 15.78 -1.61 -32.16
N ILE A 252 14.63 -1.55 -31.48
CA ILE A 252 13.50 -2.46 -31.71
C ILE A 252 12.63 -1.89 -32.83
N ARG A 253 12.50 -2.63 -33.93
CA ARG A 253 11.68 -2.26 -35.09
C ARG A 253 10.41 -3.10 -35.10
N ASP A 254 9.30 -2.51 -34.64
CA ASP A 254 7.96 -3.12 -34.65
C ASP A 254 6.90 -2.02 -34.80
N ASP A 255 5.88 -2.25 -35.62
CA ASP A 255 4.85 -1.25 -35.93
C ASP A 255 3.91 -0.97 -34.73
N HIS A 256 3.88 -1.85 -33.72
CA HIS A 256 3.12 -1.61 -32.50
C HIS A 256 3.85 -0.70 -31.51
N LEU A 257 5.18 -0.53 -31.63
CA LEU A 257 6.00 0.16 -30.62
C LEU A 257 6.03 1.68 -30.87
N VAL A 258 5.60 2.43 -29.85
CA VAL A 258 5.68 3.89 -29.78
C VAL A 258 6.63 4.26 -28.65
N HIS A 259 7.75 4.88 -29.00
CA HIS A 259 8.75 5.37 -28.05
C HIS A 259 8.56 6.87 -27.84
N LEU A 260 8.26 7.27 -26.60
CA LEU A 260 8.06 8.66 -26.21
C LEU A 260 9.16 9.07 -25.23
N VAL A 261 9.86 10.16 -25.57
CA VAL A 261 10.73 10.88 -24.64
C VAL A 261 10.07 12.24 -24.36
N PRO A 262 9.61 12.51 -23.13
CA PRO A 262 8.92 13.76 -22.82
C PRO A 262 9.86 14.95 -22.96
N GLU A 263 9.37 16.08 -23.48
CA GLU A 263 10.15 17.33 -23.54
C GLU A 263 10.42 17.91 -22.14
N ARG A 264 9.58 17.57 -21.16
CA ARG A 264 9.64 18.00 -19.76
C ARG A 264 10.38 16.99 -18.88
N ASP A 265 10.98 17.46 -17.79
CA ASP A 265 11.89 16.71 -16.91
C ASP A 265 11.37 16.53 -15.47
N ASP A 266 10.12 16.90 -15.20
CA ASP A 266 9.48 16.88 -13.88
C ASP A 266 8.47 15.73 -13.70
N LEU A 267 8.49 14.73 -14.59
CA LEU A 267 7.56 13.60 -14.53
C LEU A 267 8.04 12.52 -13.55
N GLY A 268 7.16 12.13 -12.63
CA GLY A 268 7.21 10.82 -11.98
C GLY A 268 6.49 9.76 -12.83
N ILE A 269 6.37 8.54 -12.29
CA ILE A 269 5.68 7.43 -12.97
C ILE A 269 4.27 7.82 -13.40
N GLY A 270 3.49 8.45 -12.52
CA GLY A 270 2.13 8.90 -12.86
C GLY A 270 2.10 9.98 -13.94
N GLY A 271 3.13 10.82 -14.00
CA GLY A 271 3.32 11.78 -15.09
C GLY A 271 3.55 11.10 -16.44
N CYS A 272 4.38 10.05 -16.46
CA CYS A 272 4.60 9.22 -17.66
C CYS A 272 3.31 8.52 -18.10
N TRP A 273 2.52 8.00 -17.14
CA TRP A 273 1.20 7.44 -17.44
C TRP A 273 0.28 8.49 -18.06
N ASN A 274 0.23 9.71 -17.53
CA ASN A 274 -0.57 10.79 -18.10
C ASN A 274 -0.15 11.12 -19.53
N LEU A 275 1.15 11.19 -19.81
CA LEU A 275 1.65 11.40 -21.17
C LEU A 275 1.15 10.29 -22.10
N ALA A 276 1.30 9.03 -21.70
CA ALA A 276 0.90 7.89 -22.52
C ALA A 276 -0.61 7.81 -22.74
N ILE A 277 -1.44 8.04 -21.72
CA ILE A 277 -2.90 7.93 -21.88
C ILE A 277 -3.48 9.04 -22.75
N HIS A 278 -2.84 10.21 -22.82
CA HIS A 278 -3.26 11.32 -23.69
C HIS A 278 -2.65 11.25 -25.09
N ASP A 279 -1.74 10.31 -25.34
CA ASP A 279 -1.16 10.10 -26.66
C ASP A 279 -2.21 9.55 -27.67
N PRO A 280 -2.19 9.98 -28.94
CA PRO A 280 -3.11 9.48 -29.97
C PRO A 280 -3.03 7.98 -30.23
N HIS A 281 -1.91 7.33 -29.93
CA HIS A 281 -1.75 5.88 -30.08
C HIS A 281 -2.34 5.10 -28.90
N CYS A 282 -2.83 5.78 -27.85
CA CYS A 282 -3.46 5.13 -26.72
C CYS A 282 -4.86 4.61 -27.08
N GLY A 283 -5.05 3.31 -26.90
CA GLY A 283 -6.28 2.60 -27.19
C GLY A 283 -7.37 2.79 -26.15
N ARG A 284 -8.47 2.06 -26.31
CA ARG A 284 -9.62 2.12 -25.40
C ARG A 284 -9.27 1.66 -23.98
N TYR A 285 -8.38 0.68 -23.85
CA TYR A 285 -7.87 0.18 -22.58
C TYR A 285 -6.37 0.40 -22.44
N ALA A 286 -5.93 0.94 -21.32
CA ALA A 286 -4.52 1.09 -21.00
C ALA A 286 -4.11 0.02 -19.98
N VAL A 287 -3.06 -0.75 -20.28
CA VAL A 287 -2.63 -1.90 -19.48
C VAL A 287 -1.20 -1.68 -18.99
N GLN A 288 -0.96 -1.90 -17.70
CA GLN A 288 0.36 -1.75 -17.11
C GLN A 288 1.30 -2.87 -17.55
N LEU A 289 2.56 -2.50 -17.78
CA LEU A 289 3.71 -3.37 -17.58
C LEU A 289 4.88 -2.54 -17.03
N ASP A 290 5.44 -2.96 -15.89
CA ASP A 290 6.63 -2.31 -15.33
C ASP A 290 7.87 -2.70 -16.16
N SER A 291 8.80 -1.75 -16.35
CA SER A 291 9.93 -1.88 -17.28
C SER A 291 11.00 -2.90 -16.87
N ASP A 292 10.88 -3.47 -15.67
CA ASP A 292 11.64 -4.60 -15.17
C ASP A 292 10.86 -5.92 -15.08
N ASP A 293 9.60 -5.95 -15.50
CA ASP A 293 8.73 -7.13 -15.41
C ASP A 293 8.35 -7.68 -16.80
N VAL A 294 7.67 -8.84 -16.84
CA VAL A 294 7.39 -9.60 -18.08
C VAL A 294 6.00 -10.24 -17.99
N TYR A 295 5.19 -10.19 -19.06
CA TYR A 295 3.91 -10.92 -19.11
C TYR A 295 4.10 -12.45 -19.03
N SER A 296 3.19 -13.13 -18.32
CA SER A 296 3.32 -14.57 -18.02
C SER A 296 3.09 -15.47 -19.23
N GLY A 297 2.40 -14.98 -20.26
CA GLY A 297 2.17 -15.70 -21.50
C GLY A 297 1.64 -14.82 -22.63
N PRO A 298 1.47 -15.38 -23.84
CA PRO A 298 1.05 -14.63 -25.03
C PRO A 298 -0.43 -14.23 -25.02
N GLU A 299 -1.24 -14.71 -24.08
CA GLU A 299 -2.68 -14.44 -24.00
C GLU A 299 -3.03 -13.45 -22.88
N THR A 300 -2.04 -12.91 -22.16
CA THR A 300 -2.26 -11.99 -21.04
C THR A 300 -3.12 -10.79 -21.44
N LEU A 301 -2.79 -10.14 -22.55
CA LEU A 301 -3.50 -8.95 -23.02
C LEU A 301 -4.94 -9.28 -23.45
N GLN A 302 -5.15 -10.40 -24.13
CA GLN A 302 -6.49 -10.87 -24.51
C GLN A 302 -7.36 -11.06 -23.26
N LYS A 303 -6.87 -11.81 -22.26
CA LYS A 303 -7.62 -12.09 -21.02
C LYS A 303 -8.03 -10.81 -20.27
N ILE A 304 -7.18 -9.79 -20.26
CA ILE A 304 -7.47 -8.51 -19.61
C ILE A 304 -8.61 -7.77 -20.35
N VAL A 305 -8.55 -7.70 -21.67
CA VAL A 305 -9.56 -7.01 -22.49
C VAL A 305 -10.89 -7.75 -22.48
N ASP A 306 -10.88 -9.08 -22.58
CA ASP A 306 -12.07 -9.92 -22.45
C ASP A 306 -12.78 -9.64 -21.11
N LYS A 307 -12.02 -9.48 -20.02
CA LYS A 307 -12.57 -9.19 -18.70
C LYS A 307 -13.30 -7.85 -18.64
N PHE A 308 -12.82 -6.83 -19.36
CA PHE A 308 -13.54 -5.56 -19.48
C PHE A 308 -14.88 -5.74 -20.20
N HIS A 309 -14.89 -6.51 -21.30
CA HIS A 309 -16.10 -6.75 -22.08
C HIS A 309 -17.13 -7.59 -21.32
N GLU A 310 -16.69 -8.60 -20.57
CA GLU A 310 -17.55 -9.49 -19.77
C GLU A 310 -18.25 -8.75 -18.62
N GLU A 311 -17.53 -7.85 -17.94
CA GLU A 311 -17.99 -7.31 -16.66
C GLU A 311 -18.31 -5.82 -16.65
N GLY A 312 -18.00 -5.10 -17.75
CA GLY A 312 -18.27 -3.67 -17.88
C GLY A 312 -17.63 -2.83 -16.78
N SER A 313 -16.40 -3.15 -16.39
CA SER A 313 -15.66 -2.49 -15.31
C SER A 313 -14.83 -1.31 -15.78
N ALA A 314 -14.50 -0.41 -14.86
CA ALA A 314 -13.65 0.75 -15.16
C ALA A 314 -12.16 0.43 -15.05
N MET A 315 -11.82 -0.64 -14.33
CA MET A 315 -10.46 -1.10 -14.10
C MET A 315 -10.47 -2.61 -13.93
N VAL A 316 -9.41 -3.27 -14.40
CA VAL A 316 -9.14 -4.70 -14.16
C VAL A 316 -7.82 -4.80 -13.39
N ILE A 317 -7.81 -5.63 -12.34
CA ILE A 317 -6.61 -5.96 -11.57
C ILE A 317 -6.31 -7.45 -11.69
N GLY A 318 -5.04 -7.78 -11.93
CA GLY A 318 -4.58 -9.16 -11.99
C GLY A 318 -3.91 -9.67 -10.71
N SER A 319 -3.37 -10.87 -10.85
CA SER A 319 -2.39 -11.48 -9.95
C SER A 319 -1.04 -11.55 -10.64
N TYR A 320 0.02 -11.76 -9.86
CA TYR A 320 1.37 -11.90 -10.38
C TYR A 320 2.19 -12.95 -9.66
N LEU A 321 3.21 -13.45 -10.35
CA LEU A 321 4.16 -14.42 -9.82
C LEU A 321 5.45 -13.69 -9.46
N MET A 322 5.93 -13.87 -8.24
CA MET A 322 7.26 -13.41 -7.88
C MET A 322 8.33 -14.31 -8.49
N THR A 323 9.27 -13.72 -9.22
CA THR A 323 10.39 -14.46 -9.82
C THR A 323 11.74 -13.79 -9.56
N ASP A 324 12.82 -14.56 -9.69
CA ASP A 324 14.16 -14.01 -9.85
C ASP A 324 14.34 -13.40 -11.27
N PHE A 325 15.53 -12.88 -11.54
CA PHE A 325 15.88 -12.33 -12.85
C PHE A 325 15.78 -13.36 -14.00
N SER A 326 15.99 -14.64 -13.69
CA SER A 326 15.95 -15.76 -14.63
C SER A 326 14.54 -16.36 -14.76
N MET A 327 13.51 -15.70 -14.22
CA MET A 327 12.11 -16.12 -14.23
C MET A 327 11.80 -17.38 -13.40
N ASN A 328 12.70 -17.78 -12.49
CA ASN A 328 12.39 -18.85 -11.54
C ASN A 328 11.48 -18.30 -10.42
N PRO A 329 10.42 -19.02 -10.02
CA PRO A 329 9.57 -18.59 -8.90
C PRO A 329 10.37 -18.44 -7.61
N ILE A 330 10.13 -17.34 -6.89
CA ILE A 330 10.71 -17.08 -5.56
C ILE A 330 9.60 -16.86 -4.53
N PRO A 331 9.85 -17.10 -3.23
CA PRO A 331 8.88 -16.80 -2.18
C PRO A 331 8.42 -15.33 -2.23
N PRO A 332 7.14 -15.04 -1.92
CA PRO A 332 6.08 -15.97 -1.50
C PRO A 332 5.38 -16.72 -2.67
N GLY A 333 5.84 -16.56 -3.92
CA GLY A 333 5.22 -17.15 -5.10
C GLY A 333 4.14 -16.25 -5.70
N VAL A 334 2.90 -16.75 -5.77
CA VAL A 334 1.78 -15.99 -6.37
C VAL A 334 1.23 -14.97 -5.38
N ILE A 335 1.07 -13.74 -5.85
CA ILE A 335 0.36 -12.66 -5.17
C ILE A 335 -0.97 -12.42 -5.87
N ASP A 336 -2.08 -12.76 -5.23
CA ASP A 336 -3.42 -12.72 -5.84
C ASP A 336 -4.44 -11.84 -5.09
N HIS A 337 -4.01 -11.20 -4.00
CA HIS A 337 -4.79 -10.37 -3.09
C HIS A 337 -6.26 -10.79 -2.94
N ARG A 338 -6.52 -12.05 -2.56
CA ARG A 338 -7.87 -12.61 -2.34
C ARG A 338 -8.75 -11.83 -1.35
N GLU A 339 -8.19 -10.88 -0.61
CA GLU A 339 -8.92 -9.94 0.24
C GLU A 339 -9.79 -8.94 -0.54
N TRP A 340 -9.64 -8.82 -1.87
CA TRP A 340 -10.58 -8.06 -2.69
C TRP A 340 -11.82 -8.87 -3.03
N THR A 341 -13.01 -8.35 -2.70
CA THR A 341 -14.30 -8.94 -3.06
C THR A 341 -15.23 -7.88 -3.66
N ASP A 342 -16.20 -8.28 -4.47
CA ASP A 342 -17.22 -7.33 -4.97
C ASP A 342 -18.05 -6.71 -3.83
N ALA A 343 -18.17 -7.42 -2.70
CA ALA A 343 -18.92 -6.96 -1.53
C ALA A 343 -18.20 -5.85 -0.73
N ASN A 344 -16.88 -5.96 -0.55
CA ASN A 344 -16.15 -5.06 0.37
C ASN A 344 -14.79 -4.57 -0.13
N GLY A 345 -14.37 -4.94 -1.34
CA GLY A 345 -13.06 -4.62 -1.90
C GLY A 345 -12.72 -3.13 -1.84
N ARG A 346 -13.64 -2.25 -2.25
CA ARG A 346 -13.45 -0.78 -2.22
C ARG A 346 -13.33 -0.17 -0.82
N ASN A 347 -13.82 -0.85 0.22
CA ASN A 347 -13.64 -0.41 1.62
C ASN A 347 -12.34 -1.00 2.18
N ASN A 348 -12.09 -2.28 1.95
CA ASN A 348 -10.86 -2.95 2.35
C ASN A 348 -9.63 -2.35 1.66
N ALA A 349 -9.80 -1.75 0.47
CA ALA A 349 -8.79 -0.98 -0.25
C ALA A 349 -8.10 0.06 0.65
N LEU A 350 -8.82 0.72 1.56
CA LEU A 350 -8.27 1.73 2.47
C LEU A 350 -7.38 1.11 3.58
N ARG A 351 -7.53 -0.18 3.88
CA ARG A 351 -6.71 -0.91 4.86
C ARG A 351 -5.42 -1.42 4.23
N ILE A 352 -5.48 -1.91 3.00
CA ILE A 352 -4.35 -2.60 2.36
C ILE A 352 -3.45 -1.64 1.56
N ASN A 353 -2.24 -2.11 1.24
CA ASN A 353 -1.22 -1.32 0.56
C ASN A 353 -1.18 -1.50 -0.96
N GLY A 354 -2.08 -2.26 -1.57
CA GLY A 354 -2.09 -2.41 -3.02
C GLY A 354 -3.36 -3.10 -3.49
N LEU A 355 -3.69 -2.95 -4.78
CA LEU A 355 -4.86 -3.57 -5.38
C LEU A 355 -4.51 -4.83 -6.20
N GLY A 356 -3.22 -5.15 -6.36
CA GLY A 356 -2.74 -6.19 -7.27
C GLY A 356 -2.33 -5.64 -8.64
N ALA A 357 -1.68 -6.48 -9.44
CA ALA A 357 -1.07 -6.12 -10.71
C ALA A 357 -1.14 -7.31 -11.71
N PRO A 358 -1.13 -7.08 -13.04
CA PRO A 358 -1.07 -5.77 -13.67
C PRO A 358 -2.41 -5.04 -13.47
N ARG A 359 -2.37 -3.72 -13.56
CA ARG A 359 -3.57 -2.88 -13.56
C ARG A 359 -3.88 -2.47 -14.98
N ALA A 360 -5.14 -2.56 -15.35
CA ALA A 360 -5.64 -2.06 -16.62
C ALA A 360 -6.81 -1.12 -16.38
N PHE A 361 -6.96 -0.13 -17.25
CA PHE A 361 -7.88 0.98 -17.05
C PHE A 361 -8.67 1.27 -18.31
N TYR A 362 -9.94 1.62 -18.14
CA TYR A 362 -10.74 2.21 -19.19
C TYR A 362 -10.27 3.66 -19.46
N VAL A 363 -9.61 3.88 -20.58
CA VAL A 363 -8.91 5.15 -20.91
C VAL A 363 -9.80 6.39 -20.87
N PRO A 364 -11.06 6.37 -21.35
CA PRO A 364 -11.91 7.56 -21.36
C PRO A 364 -12.13 8.12 -19.97
N LEU A 365 -12.43 7.24 -19.01
CA LEU A 365 -12.55 7.62 -17.61
C LEU A 365 -11.20 7.99 -17.01
N LEU A 366 -10.14 7.27 -17.37
CA LEU A 366 -8.80 7.54 -16.87
C LEU A 366 -8.28 8.92 -17.30
N ARG A 367 -8.62 9.40 -18.50
CA ARG A 367 -8.28 10.75 -18.99
C ARG A 367 -8.98 11.87 -18.21
N GLU A 368 -10.14 11.59 -17.63
CA GLU A 368 -10.82 12.53 -16.71
C GLU A 368 -10.18 12.52 -15.32
N ILE A 369 -9.76 11.35 -14.84
CA ILE A 369 -9.18 11.17 -13.50
C ILE A 369 -7.73 11.64 -13.43
N ASN A 370 -6.90 11.19 -14.38
CA ASN A 370 -5.45 11.30 -14.44
C ASN A 370 -4.73 10.68 -13.21
N PHE A 371 -3.45 10.34 -13.40
CA PHE A 371 -2.58 9.93 -12.30
C PHE A 371 -2.00 11.15 -11.58
N PRO A 372 -1.83 11.08 -10.25
CA PRO A 372 -0.96 12.02 -9.55
C PRO A 372 0.47 11.94 -10.10
N ASN A 373 1.13 13.07 -10.31
CA ASN A 373 2.51 13.11 -10.80
C ASN A 373 3.52 12.76 -9.69
N VAL A 374 3.62 11.47 -9.36
CA VAL A 374 4.53 10.89 -8.36
C VAL A 374 5.07 9.55 -8.89
N SER A 375 6.06 8.99 -8.19
CA SER A 375 6.64 7.68 -8.51
C SER A 375 6.35 6.61 -7.46
N TYR A 376 5.36 6.85 -6.59
CA TYR A 376 4.88 5.87 -5.62
C TYR A 376 3.44 6.16 -5.21
N GLY A 377 2.55 5.19 -5.36
CA GLY A 377 1.15 5.27 -4.94
C GLY A 377 0.20 5.99 -5.91
N GLU A 378 0.68 6.38 -7.09
CA GLU A 378 -0.12 6.94 -8.18
C GLU A 378 -1.22 5.97 -8.64
N ASP A 379 -0.88 4.69 -8.80
CA ASP A 379 -1.80 3.60 -9.15
C ASP A 379 -2.89 3.41 -8.10
N TYR A 380 -2.50 3.44 -6.83
CA TYR A 380 -3.37 3.28 -5.68
C TYR A 380 -4.35 4.46 -5.57
N ALA A 381 -3.90 5.68 -5.83
CA ALA A 381 -4.77 6.86 -5.87
C ALA A 381 -5.86 6.75 -6.96
N VAL A 382 -5.47 6.34 -8.17
CA VAL A 382 -6.42 6.11 -9.27
C VAL A 382 -7.38 4.98 -8.93
N GLY A 383 -6.88 3.86 -8.38
CA GLY A 383 -7.70 2.74 -7.97
C GLY A 383 -8.74 3.10 -6.89
N LEU A 384 -8.36 3.90 -5.89
CA LEU A 384 -9.31 4.43 -4.89
C LEU A 384 -10.36 5.34 -5.54
N ARG A 385 -9.95 6.23 -6.43
CA ARG A 385 -10.86 7.12 -7.16
C ARG A 385 -11.85 6.34 -8.01
N ILE A 386 -11.40 5.30 -8.71
CA ILE A 386 -12.26 4.44 -9.55
C ILE A 386 -13.23 3.65 -8.68
N CYS A 387 -12.74 2.91 -7.68
CA CYS A 387 -13.58 2.01 -6.88
C CYS A 387 -14.58 2.72 -5.97
N ARG A 388 -14.47 4.04 -5.81
CA ARG A 388 -15.51 4.85 -5.17
C ARG A 388 -16.83 4.78 -5.92
N ASP A 389 -16.76 4.80 -7.26
CA ASP A 389 -17.93 4.99 -8.13
C ASP A 389 -18.17 3.80 -9.06
N TRP A 390 -17.11 3.18 -9.60
CA TRP A 390 -17.20 2.15 -10.64
C TRP A 390 -16.57 0.82 -10.21
N ARG A 391 -17.01 -0.26 -10.85
CA ARG A 391 -16.51 -1.60 -10.56
C ARG A 391 -15.04 -1.74 -10.95
N ILE A 392 -14.27 -2.42 -10.10
CA ILE A 392 -12.96 -2.97 -10.44
C ILE A 392 -13.11 -4.49 -10.54
N SER A 393 -12.82 -5.04 -11.72
CA SER A 393 -12.84 -6.47 -12.01
C SER A 393 -11.52 -7.14 -11.66
N ARG A 394 -11.56 -8.45 -11.46
CA ARG A 394 -10.37 -9.20 -11.04
C ARG A 394 -10.10 -10.47 -11.84
N ILE A 395 -8.82 -10.72 -12.11
CA ILE A 395 -8.28 -11.96 -12.67
C ILE A 395 -7.33 -12.56 -11.64
N TYR A 396 -7.61 -13.78 -11.17
CA TYR A 396 -6.81 -14.45 -10.13
C TYR A 396 -5.63 -15.27 -10.69
N GLU A 397 -5.68 -15.60 -11.99
CA GLU A 397 -4.55 -16.22 -12.69
C GLU A 397 -3.37 -15.22 -12.75
N PRO A 398 -2.13 -15.65 -12.47
CA PRO A 398 -0.96 -14.79 -12.64
C PRO A 398 -0.77 -14.35 -14.10
N LEU A 399 -0.90 -13.04 -14.34
CA LEU A 399 -0.85 -12.44 -15.66
C LEU A 399 0.54 -11.89 -16.02
N TYR A 400 1.40 -11.67 -15.03
CA TYR A 400 2.78 -11.27 -15.25
C TYR A 400 3.71 -11.72 -14.12
N CYS A 401 5.01 -11.72 -14.42
CA CYS A 401 6.09 -12.08 -13.52
C CYS A 401 6.75 -10.81 -13.00
N CYS A 402 6.70 -10.62 -11.68
CA CYS A 402 7.40 -9.54 -11.01
C CYS A 402 8.83 -10.00 -10.68
N ARG A 403 9.82 -9.48 -11.40
CA ARG A 403 11.23 -9.89 -11.27
C ARG A 403 11.90 -9.14 -10.12
N ARG A 404 12.61 -9.88 -9.27
CA ARG A 404 13.51 -9.32 -8.25
C ARG A 404 14.98 -9.48 -8.66
N TRP A 405 15.70 -8.37 -8.66
CA TRP A 405 17.12 -8.27 -8.94
C TRP A 405 17.74 -7.08 -8.20
N GLU A 406 19.08 -6.98 -8.21
CA GLU A 406 19.84 -5.99 -7.44
C GLU A 406 19.52 -4.52 -7.78
N GLY A 407 18.90 -4.26 -8.93
CA GLY A 407 18.50 -2.92 -9.37
C GLY A 407 17.02 -2.59 -9.21
N ASN A 408 16.21 -3.45 -8.56
CA ASN A 408 14.84 -3.07 -8.21
C ASN A 408 14.84 -1.84 -7.29
N SER A 409 13.98 -0.87 -7.58
CA SER A 409 13.79 0.35 -6.77
C SER A 409 13.30 0.08 -5.35
N ASP A 410 12.78 -1.11 -5.07
CA ASP A 410 12.10 -1.46 -3.82
C ASP A 410 12.95 -2.35 -2.87
N ALA A 411 14.17 -2.73 -3.28
CA ALA A 411 15.02 -3.58 -2.44
C ALA A 411 15.69 -2.74 -1.34
N ALA A 412 15.38 -3.04 -0.07
CA ALA A 412 16.03 -2.50 1.13
C ALA A 412 15.98 -0.96 1.28
N LEU A 413 14.78 -0.38 1.16
CA LEU A 413 14.53 1.04 1.45
C LEU A 413 14.91 1.41 2.89
N SER A 414 15.48 2.61 3.09
CA SER A 414 15.70 3.16 4.43
C SER A 414 14.37 3.42 5.14
N ILE A 415 14.39 3.47 6.48
CA ILE A 415 13.18 3.75 7.29
C ILE A 415 12.54 5.07 6.84
N GLU A 416 13.34 6.10 6.57
CA GLU A 416 12.87 7.39 6.10
C GLU A 416 12.14 7.29 4.75
N LYS A 417 12.65 6.47 3.83
CA LYS A 417 12.01 6.29 2.51
C LYS A 417 10.71 5.50 2.63
N VAL A 418 10.68 4.45 3.46
CA VAL A 418 9.44 3.71 3.79
C VAL A 418 8.41 4.64 4.42
N ASN A 419 8.85 5.48 5.36
CA ASN A 419 8.02 6.47 6.03
C ASN A 419 7.47 7.51 5.07
N ALA A 420 8.28 8.07 4.18
CA ALA A 420 7.82 9.02 3.17
C ALA A 420 6.76 8.40 2.25
N ASN A 421 6.98 7.16 1.81
CA ASN A 421 6.05 6.39 1.00
C ASN A 421 4.72 6.12 1.72
N ASN A 422 4.77 5.67 2.98
CA ASN A 422 3.59 5.41 3.81
C ASN A 422 2.82 6.70 4.11
N PHE A 423 3.52 7.78 4.45
CA PHE A 423 2.93 9.08 4.74
C PHE A 423 2.16 9.63 3.53
N TYR A 424 2.73 9.50 2.33
CA TYR A 424 2.03 9.92 1.11
C TYR A 424 0.79 9.07 0.84
N LYS A 425 0.85 7.74 0.99
CA LYS A 425 -0.33 6.88 0.80
C LYS A 425 -1.41 7.10 1.85
N ASP A 426 -1.04 7.41 3.09
CA ASP A 426 -1.99 7.84 4.11
C ASP A 426 -2.63 9.19 3.77
N SER A 427 -1.92 10.09 3.05
CA SER A 427 -2.50 11.33 2.52
C SER A 427 -3.56 11.02 1.45
N ILE A 428 -3.24 10.12 0.51
CA ILE A 428 -4.21 9.65 -0.50
C ILE A 428 -5.47 9.07 0.18
N ARG A 429 -5.30 8.21 1.18
CA ARG A 429 -6.41 7.64 1.95
C ARG A 429 -7.19 8.72 2.69
N THR A 430 -6.52 9.75 3.20
CA THR A 430 -7.15 10.90 3.87
C THR A 430 -8.07 11.62 2.90
N PHE A 431 -7.57 11.96 1.70
CA PHE A 431 -8.37 12.63 0.67
C PHE A 431 -9.58 11.80 0.24
N GLU A 432 -9.38 10.49 0.03
CA GLU A 432 -10.49 9.59 -0.32
C GLU A 432 -11.50 9.48 0.82
N LEU A 433 -11.05 9.38 2.06
CA LEU A 433 -11.95 9.31 3.22
C LEU A 433 -12.79 10.58 3.36
N GLU A 434 -12.19 11.74 3.17
CA GLU A 434 -12.90 13.02 3.17
C GLU A 434 -13.91 13.12 2.04
N ALA A 435 -13.54 12.68 0.83
CA ALA A 435 -14.48 12.64 -0.28
C ALA A 435 -15.69 11.73 -0.01
N ARG A 436 -15.50 10.57 0.63
CA ARG A 436 -16.59 9.66 1.02
C ARG A 436 -17.51 10.26 2.08
N ILE A 437 -16.94 10.98 3.04
CA ILE A 437 -17.70 11.62 4.12
C ILE A 437 -18.50 12.81 3.58
N ASN A 438 -17.89 13.63 2.72
CA ASN A 438 -18.50 14.85 2.19
C ASN A 438 -19.55 14.60 1.09
N ALA A 439 -19.55 13.41 0.49
CA ALA A 439 -20.53 13.03 -0.52
C ALA A 439 -21.89 12.58 0.06
N LYS A 440 -22.01 12.47 1.38
CA LYS A 440 -23.24 12.19 2.13
C LYS A 440 -23.72 13.45 2.83
#